data_AF-A0A1R3VFU3-F1
#
_entry.id   AF-A0A1R3VFU3-F1
#
_cell.length_a   1.000
_cell.length_b   1.000
_cell.length_c   1.000
_cell.angle_alpha   90.00
_cell.angle_beta   90.00
_cell.angle_gamma   90.00
#
_symmetry.space_group_name_H-M   'P 1'
#
loop_
_entity.id
_entity.type
_entity.pdbx_description
1 polymer ?
#
loop_
_entity_poly.entity_id
_entity_poly.type
_entity_poly.pdbx_seq_one_letter_code
_entity_poly.pdbx_strand_id
1 'polypeptide(L)'
;MVLGASNLTFAFASSSQKLPDWIDGQVRALSFFGGVICDNLKAGVAKALWFEPTLNATFAAMAEHYDTTILPTRSRKPRDKGKVEGAVLIVECWILARLRNRTFFSLAELNAAIADLLEELNNGPMRHVGKSRRELFEEIERAA
;
A
#
# COMPACT_ATOMS: atom_id res chain seq x y z
N MET A 1 0.03 -0.47 1.07
CA MET A 1 -0.53 0.82 0.61
C MET A 1 -2.02 0.65 0.34
N VAL A 2 -2.85 1.68 0.53
CA VAL A 2 -4.28 1.62 0.21
C VAL A 2 -4.73 2.95 -0.39
N LEU A 3 -5.58 2.88 -1.43
CA LEU A 3 -6.16 4.06 -2.06
C LEU A 3 -7.37 4.59 -1.28
N GLY A 4 -7.49 5.91 -1.24
CA GLY A 4 -8.48 6.59 -0.41
C GLY A 4 -9.91 6.38 -0.90
N ALA A 5 -10.18 6.49 -2.20
CA ALA A 5 -11.54 6.42 -2.71
C ALA A 5 -11.99 4.97 -2.92
N SER A 6 -11.16 4.17 -3.60
CA SER A 6 -11.50 2.79 -3.95
C SER A 6 -11.27 1.75 -2.84
N ASN A 7 -10.47 2.09 -1.82
CA ASN A 7 -9.86 1.13 -0.90
C ASN A 7 -9.03 0.03 -1.59
N LEU A 8 -8.58 0.27 -2.82
CA LEU A 8 -7.69 -0.67 -3.53
C LEU A 8 -6.41 -0.83 -2.72
N THR A 9 -6.08 -2.09 -2.40
CA THR A 9 -5.06 -2.41 -1.41
C THR A 9 -3.89 -3.11 -2.09
N PHE A 10 -2.68 -2.65 -1.78
CA PHE A 10 -1.42 -3.26 -2.18
C PHE A 10 -0.65 -3.70 -0.94
N ALA A 11 -0.12 -4.92 -0.96
CA ALA A 11 0.79 -5.44 0.06
C ALA A 11 1.93 -6.22 -0.60
N PHE A 12 3.08 -6.26 0.06
CA PHE A 12 4.19 -7.11 -0.36
C PHE A 12 5.04 -7.42 0.88
N ALA A 13 5.77 -8.53 0.84
CA ALA A 13 6.77 -8.88 1.82
C ALA A 13 8.13 -8.31 1.42
N SER A 14 8.76 -7.62 2.37
CA SER A 14 10.14 -7.14 2.27
C SER A 14 11.05 -7.91 3.22
N SER A 15 12.32 -8.10 2.83
CA SER A 15 13.35 -8.71 3.68
C SER A 15 13.81 -7.76 4.80
N SER A 16 13.64 -6.45 4.63
CA SER A 16 14.04 -5.46 5.62
C SER A 16 13.16 -4.20 5.61
N GLN A 17 13.24 -3.42 6.69
CA GLN A 17 12.58 -2.11 6.81
C GLN A 17 13.55 -0.95 6.53
N LYS A 18 14.70 -1.22 5.91
CA LYS A 18 15.68 -0.18 5.56
C LYS A 18 15.12 0.71 4.44
N LEU A 19 15.67 1.92 4.34
CA LEU A 19 15.25 2.92 3.36
C LEU A 19 15.21 2.41 1.90
N PRO A 20 16.21 1.66 1.39
CA PRO A 20 16.17 1.17 0.00
C PRO A 20 15.00 0.21 -0.25
N ASP A 21 14.76 -0.74 0.65
CA ASP A 21 13.66 -1.70 0.53
C ASP A 21 12.30 -1.03 0.71
N TRP A 22 12.25 0.03 1.52
CA TRP A 22 11.05 0.85 1.67
C TRP A 22 10.74 1.62 0.37
N ILE A 23 11.75 2.23 -0.27
CA ILE A 23 11.59 2.92 -1.56
C ILE A 23 11.16 1.93 -2.64
N ASP A 24 11.76 0.75 -2.72
CA ASP A 24 11.34 -0.31 -3.64
C ASP A 24 9.87 -0.68 -3.44
N GLY A 25 9.43 -0.80 -2.18
CA GLY A 25 8.03 -1.00 -1.84
C GLY A 25 7.10 0.09 -2.37
N GLN A 26 7.54 1.34 -2.29
CA GLN A 26 6.79 2.49 -2.79
C GLN A 26 6.70 2.48 -4.32
N VAL A 27 7.81 2.22 -5.01
CA VAL A 27 7.86 2.13 -6.48
C VAL A 27 6.96 0.99 -6.98
N ARG A 28 7.04 -0.18 -6.35
CA ARG A 28 6.15 -1.32 -6.69
C ARG A 28 4.68 -0.98 -6.48
N ALA A 29 4.38 -0.26 -5.41
CA ALA A 29 3.02 0.13 -5.10
C ALA A 29 2.50 1.17 -6.12
N LEU A 30 3.31 2.15 -6.52
CA LEU A 30 2.98 3.11 -7.60
C LEU A 30 2.75 2.38 -8.93
N SER A 31 3.64 1.46 -9.30
CA SER A 31 3.48 0.63 -10.50
C SER A 31 2.21 -0.21 -10.44
N PHE A 32 1.86 -0.76 -9.27
CA PHE A 32 0.63 -1.53 -9.08
C PHE A 32 -0.64 -0.70 -9.31
N PHE A 33 -0.63 0.57 -8.89
CA PHE A 33 -1.73 1.49 -9.13
C PHE A 33 -1.70 2.13 -10.52
N GLY A 34 -0.72 1.81 -11.37
CA GLY A 34 -0.60 2.36 -12.72
C GLY A 34 -0.22 3.84 -12.74
N GLY A 35 0.58 4.30 -11.76
CA GLY A 35 1.00 5.70 -11.65
C GLY A 35 -0.04 6.63 -10.99
N VAL A 36 -1.20 6.10 -10.58
CA VAL A 36 -2.20 6.90 -9.85
C VAL A 36 -1.65 7.29 -8.47
N ILE A 37 -1.59 8.61 -8.25
CA ILE A 37 -1.02 9.22 -7.04
C ILE A 37 -1.90 8.87 -5.83
N CYS A 38 -1.31 8.19 -4.85
CA CYS A 38 -1.96 7.93 -3.57
C CYS A 38 -2.05 9.22 -2.74
N ASP A 39 -3.22 9.87 -2.71
CA ASP A 39 -3.51 11.08 -1.94
C ASP A 39 -3.35 10.93 -0.41
N ASN A 40 -3.17 9.72 0.11
CA ASN A 40 -2.99 9.46 1.54
C ASN A 40 -1.87 8.48 1.84
N LEU A 41 -0.66 8.80 1.36
CA LEU A 41 0.53 8.09 1.77
C LEU A 41 0.80 8.36 3.26
N LYS A 42 0.21 7.56 4.16
CA LYS A 42 0.67 7.49 5.54
C LYS A 42 2.13 7.03 5.46
N ALA A 43 3.05 7.94 5.77
CA ALA A 43 4.41 7.64 6.17
C ALA A 43 4.37 6.86 7.50
N GLY A 44 3.70 5.70 7.51
CA GLY A 44 3.32 4.92 8.69
C GLY A 44 4.47 4.16 9.33
N VAL A 45 5.71 4.47 8.95
CA VAL A 45 6.94 4.16 9.68
C VAL A 45 7.59 5.46 10.20
N ALA A 46 6.77 6.51 10.40
CA ALA A 46 7.18 7.82 10.91
C ALA A 46 7.77 7.81 12.32
N LYS A 47 7.74 6.69 13.07
CA LYS A 47 8.47 6.63 14.35
C LYS A 47 9.97 6.44 14.16
N ALA A 48 10.42 5.78 13.08
CA ALA A 48 11.84 5.60 12.81
C ALA A 48 12.40 6.69 11.88
N LEU A 49 11.55 7.28 11.04
CA LEU A 49 12.00 8.02 9.86
C LEU A 49 11.89 9.56 9.97
N TRP A 50 11.30 10.09 11.05
CA TRP A 50 11.07 11.53 11.20
C TRP A 50 12.36 12.34 11.45
N PHE A 51 13.44 11.71 11.91
CA PHE A 51 14.65 12.41 12.36
C PHE A 51 15.81 12.44 11.36
N GLU A 52 15.67 11.86 10.16
CA GLU A 52 16.74 11.84 9.17
C GLU A 52 16.46 12.80 8.00
N PRO A 53 17.13 13.97 7.91
CA PRO A 53 16.93 14.91 6.81
C PRO A 53 17.28 14.32 5.43
N THR A 54 18.21 13.38 5.36
CA THR A 54 18.58 12.62 4.15
C THR A 54 17.39 11.84 3.56
N LEU A 55 16.50 11.37 4.44
CA LEU A 55 15.34 10.59 4.09
C LEU A 55 14.33 11.45 3.34
N ASN A 56 14.03 12.64 3.86
CA ASN A 56 13.10 13.60 3.24
C ASN A 56 13.59 14.05 1.85
N ALA A 57 14.89 14.31 1.69
CA ALA A 57 15.48 14.62 0.38
C ALA A 57 15.34 13.47 -0.63
N THR A 58 15.56 12.23 -0.18
CA THR A 58 15.40 11.04 -1.04
C THR A 58 13.93 10.83 -1.44
N PHE A 59 13.00 11.09 -0.52
CA PHE A 59 11.57 11.04 -0.82
C PHE A 59 11.13 12.14 -1.79
N ALA A 60 11.65 13.37 -1.64
CA ALA A 60 11.37 14.45 -2.56
C ALA A 60 11.91 14.15 -3.97
N ALA A 61 13.12 13.60 -4.07
CA ALA A 61 13.70 13.18 -5.36
C ALA A 61 12.90 12.03 -6.01
N MET A 62 12.43 11.06 -5.21
CA MET A 62 11.54 9.99 -5.71
C MET A 62 10.19 10.57 -6.16
N ALA A 63 9.63 11.50 -5.38
CA ALA A 63 8.38 12.19 -5.68
C ALA A 63 8.47 12.93 -7.02
N GLU A 64 9.54 13.68 -7.22
CA GLU A 64 9.83 14.39 -8.48
C GLU A 64 10.07 13.43 -9.65
N HIS A 65 10.81 12.33 -9.43
CA HIS A 65 11.11 11.37 -10.50
C HIS A 65 9.88 10.60 -11.01
N TYR A 66 8.94 10.26 -10.12
CA TYR A 66 7.73 9.52 -10.46
C TYR A 66 6.48 10.41 -10.61
N ASP A 67 6.67 11.73 -10.72
CA ASP A 67 5.60 12.75 -10.78
C ASP A 67 4.50 12.52 -9.73
N THR A 68 4.91 12.13 -8.52
CA THR A 68 4.01 11.76 -7.43
C THR A 68 4.13 12.75 -6.29
N THR A 69 3.01 13.22 -5.75
CA THR A 69 3.04 14.10 -4.57
C THR A 69 2.99 13.25 -3.31
N ILE A 70 4.03 13.35 -2.47
CA ILE A 70 4.03 12.77 -1.12
C ILE A 70 3.46 13.80 -0.16
N LEU A 71 2.20 13.64 0.22
CA LEU A 71 1.58 14.48 1.23
C LEU A 71 1.81 13.88 2.63
N PRO A 72 2.60 14.53 3.51
CA PRO A 72 2.67 14.11 4.89
C PRO A 72 1.30 14.33 5.55
N THR A 73 0.60 13.25 5.88
CA THR A 73 -0.66 13.33 6.64
C THR A 73 -0.40 14.01 7.99
N ARG A 74 -1.21 15.02 8.34
CA ARG A 74 -1.03 15.81 9.58
C ARG A 74 -1.02 14.90 10.80
N SER A 75 0.02 15.00 11.62
CA SER A 75 0.09 14.30 12.91
C SER A 75 -1.14 14.62 13.76
N ARG A 76 -1.73 13.60 14.39
CA ARG A 76 -2.90 13.67 15.30
C ARG A 76 -4.29 13.93 14.68
N LYS A 77 -4.51 13.73 13.38
CA LYS A 77 -5.89 13.60 12.84
C LYS A 77 -6.27 12.12 12.60
N PRO A 78 -7.24 11.55 13.34
CA PRO A 78 -7.56 10.11 13.29
C PRO A 78 -8.23 9.63 11.99
N ARG A 79 -8.81 10.52 11.18
CA ARG A 79 -9.69 10.14 10.05
C ARG A 79 -8.92 9.42 8.93
N ASP A 80 -7.71 9.87 8.62
CA ASP A 80 -6.90 9.29 7.53
C ASP A 80 -6.20 8.00 7.98
N LYS A 81 -5.96 7.88 9.29
CA LYS A 81 -5.35 6.71 9.93
C LYS A 81 -6.28 5.48 9.90
N GLY A 82 -7.59 5.68 9.98
CA GLY A 82 -8.58 4.60 10.03
C GLY A 82 -8.63 3.72 8.77
N LYS A 83 -8.50 4.29 7.57
CA LYS A 83 -8.51 3.50 6.32
C LYS A 83 -7.29 2.60 6.21
N VAL A 84 -6.11 3.12 6.55
CA VAL A 84 -4.87 2.34 6.54
C VAL A 84 -4.91 1.22 7.57
N GLU A 85 -5.38 1.49 8.79
CA GLU A 85 -5.50 0.47 9.83
C GLU A 85 -6.52 -0.61 9.47
N GLY A 86 -7.65 -0.23 8.88
CA GLY A 86 -8.62 -1.19 8.34
C GLY A 86 -8.02 -2.06 7.23
N ALA A 87 -7.26 -1.47 6.30
CA ALA A 87 -6.59 -2.22 5.24
C ALA A 87 -5.53 -3.18 5.79
N VAL A 88 -4.73 -2.75 6.78
CA VAL A 88 -3.75 -3.62 7.46
C VAL A 88 -4.45 -4.80 8.12
N LEU A 89 -5.54 -4.54 8.88
CA LEU A 89 -6.31 -5.60 9.52
C LEU A 89 -6.89 -6.59 8.49
N ILE A 90 -7.39 -6.10 7.37
CA ILE A 90 -7.89 -6.96 6.28
C ILE A 90 -6.76 -7.83 5.72
N VAL A 91 -5.59 -7.26 5.44
CA VAL A 91 -4.43 -8.01 4.95
C VAL A 91 -3.98 -9.06 5.97
N GLU A 92 -3.90 -8.71 7.25
CA GLU A 92 -3.53 -9.65 8.30
C GLU A 92 -4.54 -10.80 8.43
N CYS A 93 -5.83 -10.48 8.59
CA CYS A 93 -6.86 -11.50 8.79
C CYS A 93 -7.15 -12.33 7.54
N TRP A 94 -6.91 -11.80 6.33
CA TRP A 94 -7.31 -12.45 5.09
C TRP A 94 -6.12 -13.11 4.37
N ILE A 95 -5.00 -12.41 4.25
CA ILE A 95 -3.80 -12.90 3.56
C ILE A 95 -2.97 -13.75 4.53
N LEU A 96 -2.52 -13.20 5.66
CA LEU A 96 -1.66 -13.95 6.58
C LEU A 96 -2.37 -15.21 7.13
N ALA A 97 -3.66 -15.11 7.42
CA ALA A 97 -4.43 -16.28 7.86
C ALA A 97 -4.49 -17.43 6.84
N ARG A 98 -4.48 -17.12 5.53
CA ARG A 98 -4.43 -18.14 4.45
C ARG A 98 -3.03 -18.69 4.24
N LEU A 99 -2.01 -17.87 4.48
CA LEU A 99 -0.61 -18.25 4.35
C LEU A 99 -0.07 -18.98 5.60
N ARG A 100 -0.78 -18.94 6.74
CA ARG A 100 -0.30 -19.46 8.05
C ARG A 100 0.15 -20.92 8.07
N ASN A 101 -0.39 -21.75 7.18
CA ASN A 101 -0.08 -23.19 7.09
C ASN A 101 0.80 -23.52 5.88
N ARG A 102 1.39 -22.52 5.22
CA ARG A 102 2.30 -22.68 4.08
C ARG A 102 3.70 -22.30 4.49
N THR A 103 4.67 -23.14 4.13
CA THR A 103 6.09 -22.84 4.28
C THR A 103 6.61 -22.30 2.97
N PHE A 104 7.39 -21.22 3.03
CA PHE A 104 8.01 -20.59 1.87
C PHE A 104 9.52 -20.71 1.98
N PHE A 105 10.18 -21.00 0.85
CA PHE A 105 11.63 -21.17 0.81
C PHE A 105 12.34 -19.98 0.15
N SER A 106 11.58 -19.01 -0.37
CA SER A 106 12.12 -17.76 -0.90
C SER A 106 11.15 -16.60 -0.69
N LEU A 107 11.70 -15.38 -0.64
CA LEU A 107 10.88 -14.15 -0.61
C LEU A 107 10.05 -13.99 -1.88
N ALA A 108 10.57 -14.44 -3.03
CA ALA A 108 9.86 -14.39 -4.30
C ALA A 108 8.60 -15.28 -4.27
N GLU A 109 8.70 -16.49 -3.72
CA GLU A 109 7.57 -17.41 -3.57
C GLU A 109 6.49 -16.84 -2.64
N LEU A 110 6.91 -16.24 -1.51
CA LEU A 110 6.00 -15.56 -0.60
C LEU A 110 5.29 -14.39 -1.29
N ASN A 111 6.03 -13.56 -2.03
CA ASN A 111 5.47 -12.43 -2.75
C ASN A 111 4.51 -12.84 -3.87
N ALA A 112 4.78 -13.94 -4.58
CA ALA A 112 3.86 -14.50 -5.56
C ALA A 112 2.54 -14.93 -4.89
N ALA A 113 2.62 -15.68 -3.78
CA ALA A 113 1.43 -16.10 -3.04
C ALA A 113 0.63 -14.91 -2.46
N ILE A 114 1.31 -13.85 -2.03
CA ILE A 114 0.67 -12.60 -1.59
C ILE A 114 -0.01 -11.91 -2.78
N ALA A 115 0.62 -11.88 -3.96
CA ALA A 115 0.07 -11.25 -5.16
C ALA A 115 -1.24 -11.93 -5.61
N ASP A 116 -1.28 -13.26 -5.64
CA ASP A 116 -2.48 -14.02 -5.99
C ASP A 116 -3.64 -13.69 -5.02
N LEU A 117 -3.36 -13.69 -3.72
CA LEU A 117 -4.35 -13.36 -2.69
C LEU A 117 -4.78 -11.89 -2.74
N LEU A 118 -3.89 -10.97 -3.08
CA LEU A 118 -4.24 -9.58 -3.28
C LEU A 118 -5.17 -9.38 -4.47
N GLU A 119 -4.97 -10.13 -5.54
CA GLU A 119 -5.84 -10.07 -6.71
C GLU A 119 -7.26 -10.54 -6.33
N GLU A 120 -7.38 -11.67 -5.63
CA GLU A 120 -8.66 -12.13 -5.09
C GLU A 120 -9.31 -11.11 -4.15
N LEU A 121 -8.53 -10.49 -3.25
CA LEU A 121 -9.03 -9.49 -2.31
C LEU A 121 -9.57 -8.24 -3.02
N ASN A 122 -8.88 -7.79 -4.06
CA ASN A 122 -9.22 -6.57 -4.78
C ASN A 122 -10.37 -6.77 -5.77
N ASN A 123 -10.51 -7.98 -6.33
CA ASN A 123 -11.62 -8.36 -7.21
C ASN A 123 -12.86 -8.85 -6.43
N GLY A 124 -12.70 -9.22 -5.16
CA GLY A 124 -13.82 -9.63 -4.32
C GLY A 124 -14.81 -8.47 -4.03
N PRO A 125 -16.13 -8.70 -4.13
CA PRO A 125 -17.12 -7.66 -3.89
C PRO A 125 -17.12 -7.22 -2.42
N MET A 126 -17.16 -5.92 -2.19
CA MET A 126 -17.25 -5.36 -0.84
C MET A 126 -18.71 -5.37 -0.38
N ARG A 127 -18.98 -6.01 0.78
CA ARG A 127 -20.35 -6.21 1.31
C ARG A 127 -21.21 -4.94 1.38
N HIS A 128 -20.62 -3.79 1.67
CA HIS A 128 -21.35 -2.53 1.82
C HIS A 128 -21.50 -1.73 0.52
N VAL A 129 -20.64 -1.97 -0.47
CA VAL A 129 -20.58 -1.18 -1.71
C VAL A 129 -21.20 -1.95 -2.88
N GLY A 130 -21.26 -3.29 -2.79
CA GLY A 130 -21.74 -4.16 -3.87
C GLY A 130 -20.76 -4.29 -5.05
N LYS A 131 -19.74 -3.43 -5.11
CA LYS A 131 -18.65 -3.44 -6.09
C LYS A 131 -17.34 -3.94 -5.45
N SER A 132 -16.45 -4.45 -6.28
CA SER A 132 -15.07 -4.77 -5.91
C SER A 132 -14.23 -3.49 -5.75
N ARG A 133 -13.08 -3.62 -5.07
CA ARG A 133 -12.14 -2.49 -4.93
C ARG A 133 -11.58 -2.08 -6.29
N ARG A 134 -11.37 -3.06 -7.18
CA ARG A 134 -10.86 -2.82 -8.54
C ARG A 134 -11.88 -2.08 -9.40
N GLU A 135 -13.15 -2.49 -9.40
CA GLU A 135 -14.19 -1.76 -10.13
C GLU A 135 -14.31 -0.31 -9.64
N LEU A 136 -14.25 -0.10 -8.33
CA LEU A 136 -14.32 1.24 -7.74
C LEU A 136 -13.10 2.10 -8.11
N PHE A 137 -11.92 1.50 -8.24
CA PHE A 137 -10.70 2.16 -8.73
C PHE A 137 -10.84 2.58 -10.20
N GLU A 138 -11.31 1.68 -11.06
CA GLU A 138 -11.51 2.00 -12.48
C GLU A 138 -12.53 3.14 -12.67
N GLU A 139 -13.60 3.15 -11.89
CA GLU A 139 -14.69 4.14 -11.98
C GLU A 139 -14.31 5.53 -11.43
N ILE A 140 -13.56 5.58 -10.32
CA ILE A 140 -13.30 6.84 -9.60
C ILE A 140 -11.91 7.39 -9.89
N GLU A 141 -10.89 6.53 -9.94
CA GLU A 141 -9.49 6.93 -9.87
C GLU A 141 -8.76 6.81 -11.21
N ARG A 142 -9.18 5.90 -12.11
CA ARG A 142 -8.63 5.83 -13.48
C ARG A 142 -9.36 6.72 -14.49
N ALA A 143 -10.63 7.04 -14.25
CA ALA A 143 -11.42 7.93 -15.10
C ALA A 143 -11.20 9.42 -14.81
N ALA A 144 -10.46 9.76 -13.76
CA ALA A 144 -10.13 11.13 -13.34
C ALA A 144 -8.78 11.59 -13.92
#